data_AF-A0A8J9S8J9-F1
#
_entry.id   AF-A0A8J9S8J9-F1
#
_cell.length_a   1.000
_cell.length_b   1.000
_cell.length_c   1.000
_cell.angle_alpha   90.00
_cell.angle_beta   90.00
_cell.angle_gamma   90.00
#
_symmetry.space_group_name_H-M   'P 1'
#
loop_
_entity.id
_entity.type
_entity.pdbx_description
1 polymer ?
#
loop_
_entity_poly.entity_id
_entity_poly.type
_entity_poly.pdbx_seq_one_letter_code
_entity_poly.pdbx_strand_id
1 'polypeptide(L)'
;MRTTSNNDRASNGQNKRQPYGAVPAFEDADLLEAEGNGFASNCERLKTFPPDTRRTWKAKLTTYVAIAMALMSIVLCMGIILNVVLGGTWGMETIDNEKSQATQARPSSTNTKTLHLYDELGRYILEDYDAQPPFSDFLPALAGYFGKPLYAFYINRGQGIAAFGVESKEYPIMEFHSANVAYQNTALLGFRTFIQGSRQKKDQDSFFVEPFSLLQTRFPNIPLHHNDMDKLLPSSTTPKRYMYVGSNEMQIREVDTAHRLETNVTYFVLPEEDFGSFVKRTTITNTDAKESLTLSFLDGLAQIQPAGGEMEKPLKTIGRTLQGWMGVYSPYDDSDGMMRMPFFRLSTQPNDSASVVVQKAGHWCLSVLESDNDSTLLPIVYDTSKIFGQDTSLLHPVGLSNRPISEILKEKQYGRAKTSSAFAAVDHIKLAPGKSVTISTFFGKANNVLDIPVISRRVLQLGFSQYKVMRTREIIKQITAVVETTTSHPLWDGHVQQMFLDNALRGGVPSILGEIDDDARLRNVDEDPRLKTYHLFSRIHGDLERDYNGFVIKPTFFSE
;
A
#
# COMPACT_ATOMS: atom_id res chain seq x y z
N MET A 1 -6.49 -17.63 -61.26
CA MET A 1 -6.01 -17.58 -62.66
C MET A 1 -4.49 -17.76 -62.67
N ARG A 2 -3.96 -18.35 -63.76
CA ARG A 2 -2.55 -18.46 -64.23
C ARG A 2 -1.51 -17.55 -63.53
N THR A 3 -0.43 -18.02 -62.87
CA THR A 3 0.78 -18.81 -63.27
C THR A 3 1.98 -17.98 -63.78
N THR A 4 3.19 -18.35 -63.31
CA THR A 4 4.55 -18.22 -63.97
C THR A 4 5.11 -16.80 -64.26
N SER A 5 6.41 -16.52 -64.34
CA SER A 5 7.68 -17.16 -63.86
C SER A 5 8.91 -16.30 -64.26
N ASN A 6 10.02 -16.40 -63.53
CA ASN A 6 11.43 -16.34 -64.00
C ASN A 6 12.14 -15.02 -64.46
N ASN A 7 13.37 -14.90 -63.90
CA ASN A 7 14.67 -14.54 -64.52
C ASN A 7 15.19 -13.09 -64.70
N ASP A 8 16.24 -12.81 -63.90
CA ASP A 8 17.63 -12.49 -64.30
C ASP A 8 18.16 -11.08 -64.69
N ARG A 9 19.35 -10.82 -64.11
CA ARG A 9 20.52 -10.02 -64.60
C ARG A 9 20.53 -8.47 -64.51
N ALA A 10 20.99 -8.01 -63.34
CA ALA A 10 22.25 -7.26 -63.12
C ALA A 10 22.80 -6.25 -64.15
N SER A 11 23.09 -5.03 -63.67
CA SER A 11 24.26 -4.23 -64.07
C SER A 11 24.78 -3.34 -62.92
N ASN A 12 26.03 -2.89 -63.00
CA ASN A 12 26.82 -2.36 -61.87
C ASN A 12 26.65 -0.85 -61.59
N GLY A 13 26.81 -0.47 -60.32
CA GLY A 13 27.18 0.88 -59.88
C GLY A 13 28.01 0.82 -58.59
N GLN A 14 29.32 1.09 -58.66
CA GLN A 14 30.23 0.96 -57.51
C GLN A 14 30.17 2.17 -56.56
N ASN A 15 30.27 1.93 -55.24
CA ASN A 15 31.34 2.57 -54.48
C ASN A 15 31.80 1.79 -53.23
N LYS A 16 33.11 1.89 -52.99
CA LYS A 16 33.96 1.35 -51.89
C LYS A 16 33.54 1.95 -50.52
N ARG A 17 33.88 1.49 -49.30
CA ARG A 17 34.73 0.44 -48.65
C ARG A 17 34.43 0.53 -47.11
N GLN A 18 34.84 -0.32 -46.15
CA GLN A 18 35.23 -1.74 -46.00
C GLN A 18 35.17 -2.07 -44.47
N PRO A 19 34.75 -3.26 -43.99
CA PRO A 19 34.64 -3.56 -42.55
C PRO A 19 35.86 -4.33 -41.99
N TYR A 20 35.96 -4.48 -40.65
CA TYR A 20 36.25 -5.70 -39.87
C TYR A 20 36.69 -5.38 -38.42
N GLY A 21 36.30 -6.23 -37.45
CA GLY A 21 36.74 -6.13 -36.06
C GLY A 21 35.87 -6.93 -35.09
N ALA A 22 36.05 -8.26 -35.04
CA ALA A 22 35.43 -9.14 -34.05
C ALA A 22 36.46 -9.60 -33.01
N VAL A 23 36.04 -9.78 -31.76
CA VAL A 23 36.87 -10.30 -30.66
C VAL A 23 36.09 -11.43 -29.97
N PRO A 24 36.66 -12.64 -29.79
CA PRO A 24 36.00 -13.78 -29.16
C PRO A 24 36.19 -13.84 -27.64
N ALA A 25 35.47 -14.76 -27.00
CA ALA A 25 35.48 -15.02 -25.57
C ALA A 25 36.78 -15.70 -25.08
N PHE A 26 37.00 -15.64 -23.76
CA PHE A 26 38.00 -16.43 -23.03
C PHE A 26 37.33 -17.68 -22.44
N GLU A 27 37.99 -18.82 -22.58
CA GLU A 27 37.66 -20.08 -21.92
C GLU A 27 38.92 -20.63 -21.21
N ASP A 28 38.66 -21.34 -20.12
CA ASP A 28 39.49 -22.30 -19.40
C ASP A 28 40.84 -21.93 -18.78
N ALA A 29 40.89 -22.19 -17.46
CA ALA A 29 42.09 -22.43 -16.68
C ALA A 29 42.11 -23.91 -16.29
N ASP A 30 43.26 -24.58 -16.33
CA ASP A 30 43.48 -25.72 -15.42
C ASP A 30 44.96 -26.15 -15.22
N LEU A 31 45.21 -26.72 -14.04
CA LEU A 31 46.26 -27.69 -13.63
C LEU A 31 47.79 -27.35 -13.55
N LEU A 32 48.22 -27.26 -12.27
CA LEU A 32 49.21 -28.14 -11.58
C LEU A 32 50.75 -27.92 -11.57
N GLU A 33 51.31 -28.52 -10.51
CA GLU A 33 52.71 -28.74 -10.08
C GLU A 33 53.48 -27.51 -9.54
N ALA A 34 53.88 -27.39 -8.26
CA ALA A 34 54.42 -28.31 -7.24
C ALA A 34 55.95 -28.47 -7.27
N GLU A 35 56.66 -27.57 -6.58
CA GLU A 35 57.95 -27.88 -5.96
C GLU A 35 57.96 -27.44 -4.49
N GLY A 36 58.49 -28.29 -3.62
CA GLY A 36 58.66 -28.01 -2.21
C GLY A 36 60.06 -28.45 -1.74
N ASN A 37 60.75 -27.53 -1.09
CA ASN A 37 61.89 -27.71 -0.16
C ASN A 37 62.22 -26.30 0.36
N GLY A 38 62.38 -26.00 1.64
CA GLY A 38 62.53 -26.88 2.80
C GLY A 38 63.65 -26.33 3.68
N PHE A 39 63.32 -25.52 4.69
CA PHE A 39 64.27 -25.13 5.74
C PHE A 39 63.56 -25.00 7.09
N ALA A 40 64.22 -25.49 8.14
CA ALA A 40 63.62 -25.77 9.43
C ALA A 40 63.97 -24.74 10.52
N SER A 41 63.26 -24.87 11.64
CA SER A 41 63.62 -24.39 12.99
C SER A 41 63.90 -22.90 13.21
N ASN A 42 63.02 -22.25 13.97
CA ASN A 42 63.34 -22.00 15.38
C ASN A 42 62.08 -21.74 16.21
N CYS A 43 61.97 -22.42 17.35
CA CYS A 43 60.90 -22.25 18.32
C CYS A 43 61.53 -21.86 19.67
N GLU A 44 61.41 -20.59 20.06
CA GLU A 44 61.74 -20.16 21.44
C GLU A 44 60.74 -19.13 21.99
N ARG A 45 60.09 -19.56 23.09
CA ARG A 45 59.77 -18.79 24.30
C ARG A 45 59.13 -17.39 24.20
N LEU A 46 57.83 -17.40 24.47
CA LEU A 46 57.19 -16.69 25.60
C LEU A 46 57.88 -15.40 26.11
N LYS A 47 57.26 -14.25 25.83
CA LYS A 47 57.21 -13.12 26.77
C LYS A 47 55.77 -12.62 26.90
N THR A 48 55.17 -12.88 28.05
CA THR A 48 53.89 -12.30 28.46
C THR A 48 54.07 -10.83 28.79
N PHE A 49 53.27 -9.95 28.20
CA PHE A 49 53.18 -8.55 28.63
C PHE A 49 52.29 -8.47 29.88
N PRO A 50 52.68 -7.73 30.94
CA PRO A 50 51.80 -7.49 32.07
C PRO A 50 50.63 -6.57 31.66
N PRO A 51 49.45 -6.69 32.31
CA PRO A 51 48.31 -5.84 32.00
C PRO A 51 48.60 -4.38 32.32
N ASP A 52 48.35 -3.48 31.36
CA ASP A 52 48.61 -2.04 31.50
C ASP A 52 47.70 -1.41 32.57
N THR A 53 48.27 -1.17 33.74
CA THR A 53 47.60 -0.59 34.91
C THR A 53 47.08 0.84 34.67
N ARG A 54 47.50 1.52 33.59
CA ARG A 54 47.01 2.86 33.24
C ARG A 54 45.59 2.86 32.63
N ARG A 55 45.12 1.75 32.05
CA ARG A 55 43.76 1.68 31.47
C ARG A 55 42.66 1.61 32.53
N THR A 56 42.91 0.96 33.67
CA THR A 56 41.92 0.80 34.75
C THR A 56 41.63 2.09 35.52
N TRP A 57 42.63 2.98 35.67
CA TRP A 57 42.45 4.26 36.35
C TRP A 57 41.56 5.23 35.58
N LYS A 58 41.69 5.30 34.25
CA LYS A 58 40.82 6.14 33.42
C LYS A 58 39.37 5.68 33.48
N ALA A 59 39.13 4.36 33.37
CA ALA A 59 37.78 3.80 33.49
C ALA A 59 37.13 4.11 34.86
N LYS A 60 37.87 3.90 35.96
CA LYS A 60 37.38 4.26 37.31
C LYS A 60 37.09 5.76 37.44
N LEU A 61 37.96 6.63 36.93
CA LEU A 61 37.75 8.08 36.96
C LEU A 61 36.48 8.48 36.19
N THR A 62 36.24 7.92 35.00
CA THR A 62 35.00 8.18 34.26
C THR A 62 33.75 7.71 34.99
N THR A 63 33.80 6.57 35.70
CA THR A 63 32.68 6.10 36.53
C THR A 63 32.42 7.05 37.70
N TYR A 64 33.47 7.53 38.40
CA TYR A 64 33.30 8.49 39.49
C TYR A 64 32.76 9.84 39.03
N VAL A 65 33.19 10.34 37.86
CA VAL A 65 32.64 11.58 37.26
C VAL A 65 31.16 11.39 36.89
N ALA A 66 30.78 10.25 36.30
CA ALA A 66 29.38 9.95 35.99
C ALA A 66 28.50 9.88 37.25
N ILE A 67 28.98 9.23 38.32
CA ILE A 67 28.28 9.17 39.62
C ILE A 67 28.15 10.58 40.23
N ALA A 68 29.21 11.40 40.18
CA ALA A 68 29.19 12.76 40.70
C ALA A 68 28.21 13.66 39.93
N MET A 69 28.14 13.55 38.60
CA MET A 69 27.14 14.28 37.80
C MET A 69 25.72 13.81 38.10
N ALA A 70 25.47 12.49 38.20
CA ALA A 70 24.15 11.95 38.57
C ALA A 70 23.69 12.43 39.95
N LEU A 71 24.60 12.49 40.93
CA LEU A 71 24.30 13.04 42.27
C LEU A 71 23.99 14.54 42.22
N MET A 72 24.73 15.34 41.43
CA MET A 72 24.37 16.75 41.21
C MET A 72 23.00 16.91 40.55
N SER A 73 22.66 16.08 39.55
CA SER A 73 21.33 16.10 38.92
C SER A 73 20.22 15.80 39.93
N ILE A 74 20.42 14.81 40.82
CA ILE A 74 19.47 14.47 41.88
C ILE A 74 19.30 15.63 42.87
N VAL A 75 20.38 16.29 43.29
CA VAL A 75 20.32 17.47 44.18
C VAL A 75 19.62 18.64 43.48
N LEU A 76 19.86 18.86 42.19
CA LEU A 76 19.19 19.92 41.41
C LEU A 76 17.68 19.64 41.29
N CYS A 77 17.29 18.40 40.98
CA CYS A 77 15.89 17.99 40.93
C CYS A 77 15.20 18.08 42.29
N MET A 78 15.86 17.66 43.38
CA MET A 78 15.33 17.87 44.73
C MET A 78 15.17 19.37 45.05
N GLY A 79 16.13 20.22 44.67
CA GLY A 79 16.03 21.67 44.84
C GLY A 79 14.85 22.28 44.10
N ILE A 80 14.60 21.87 42.85
CA ILE A 80 13.45 22.31 42.04
C ILE A 80 12.14 21.84 42.67
N ILE A 81 12.04 20.56 43.06
CA ILE A 81 10.85 20.00 43.72
C ILE A 81 10.57 20.73 45.04
N LEU A 82 11.60 21.01 45.84
CA LEU A 82 11.45 21.73 47.10
C LEU A 82 10.97 23.18 46.87
N ASN A 83 11.44 23.85 45.82
CA ASN A 83 11.00 25.21 45.47
C ASN A 83 9.53 25.25 45.00
N VAL A 84 9.11 24.27 44.19
CA VAL A 84 7.72 24.12 43.73
C VAL A 84 6.78 23.78 44.89
N VAL A 85 7.22 22.95 45.85
CA VAL A 85 6.43 22.57 47.03
C VAL A 85 6.36 23.68 48.09
N LEU A 86 7.37 24.55 48.19
CA LEU A 86 7.42 25.64 49.17
C LEU A 86 6.94 27.01 48.66
N GLY A 87 6.50 27.12 47.41
CA GLY A 87 5.79 28.31 46.90
C GLY A 87 6.61 29.60 46.83
N GLY A 88 7.93 29.50 46.64
CA GLY A 88 8.85 30.65 46.65
C GLY A 88 8.79 31.49 45.37
N THR A 89 8.18 32.67 45.42
CA THR A 89 8.24 33.67 44.34
C THR A 89 9.46 34.59 44.45
N TRP A 90 10.41 34.44 43.53
CA TRP A 90 11.40 35.47 43.17
C TRP A 90 11.32 35.56 41.64
N GLY A 91 11.15 36.71 40.99
CA GLY A 91 11.49 38.06 41.42
C GLY A 91 12.34 38.67 40.30
N MET A 92 11.75 38.86 39.12
CA MET A 92 12.49 39.26 37.92
C MET A 92 12.36 40.77 37.72
N GLU A 93 13.47 41.49 37.87
CA GLU A 93 13.51 42.95 37.79
C GLU A 93 13.20 43.46 36.38
N THR A 94 12.52 44.60 36.34
CA THR A 94 12.18 45.37 35.15
C THR A 94 13.42 45.98 34.48
N ILE A 95 13.52 45.85 33.16
CA ILE A 95 14.28 46.78 32.33
C ILE A 95 13.32 47.40 31.32
N ASP A 96 12.85 48.61 31.64
CA ASP A 96 12.18 49.50 30.70
C ASP A 96 13.23 50.21 29.82
N ASN A 97 13.16 50.00 28.51
CA ASN A 97 13.06 51.06 27.48
C ASN A 97 13.41 50.49 26.10
N GLU A 98 12.43 50.48 25.18
CA GLU A 98 12.50 51.37 24.02
C GLU A 98 11.09 51.61 23.44
N LYS A 99 10.81 52.86 23.05
CA LYS A 99 9.48 53.29 22.59
C LYS A 99 9.38 53.27 21.06
N SER A 100 8.15 53.11 20.59
CA SER A 100 7.66 53.41 19.23
C SER A 100 7.93 52.30 18.20
N GLN A 101 6.94 51.70 17.53
CA GLN A 101 5.73 52.32 16.96
C GLN A 101 4.54 51.35 16.97
N ALA A 102 3.33 51.89 17.16
CA ALA A 102 2.10 51.13 17.10
C ALA A 102 1.53 51.11 15.67
N THR A 103 1.15 49.93 15.16
CA THR A 103 0.22 49.83 14.03
C THR A 103 -0.69 48.61 14.20
N GLN A 104 -1.80 48.83 14.91
CA GLN A 104 -3.07 48.09 14.88
C GLN A 104 -3.02 46.59 14.50
N ALA A 105 -2.70 45.73 15.48
CA ALA A 105 -3.06 44.31 15.40
C ALA A 105 -4.58 44.14 15.55
N ARG A 106 -5.17 43.32 14.68
CA ARG A 106 -6.59 42.90 14.77
C ARG A 106 -6.82 42.07 16.05
N PRO A 107 -8.03 42.07 16.63
CA PRO A 107 -8.30 41.32 17.85
C PRO A 107 -8.05 39.83 17.64
N SER A 108 -7.27 39.23 18.55
CA SER A 108 -6.93 37.82 18.57
C SER A 108 -8.15 36.97 18.95
N SER A 109 -8.95 36.60 17.96
CA SER A 109 -9.88 35.49 18.08
C SER A 109 -9.11 34.17 18.05
N THR A 110 -8.37 33.87 19.12
CA THR A 110 -7.83 32.51 19.39
C THR A 110 -8.98 31.60 19.77
N ASN A 111 -9.85 31.35 18.79
CA ASN A 111 -10.80 30.25 18.82
C ASN A 111 -10.00 29.00 18.44
N THR A 112 -9.12 28.59 19.35
CA THR A 112 -8.27 27.42 19.20
C THR A 112 -9.15 26.19 19.32
N LYS A 113 -9.88 25.88 18.23
CA LYS A 113 -10.33 24.52 17.97
C LYS A 113 -9.08 23.66 18.03
N THR A 114 -8.95 22.86 19.07
CA THR A 114 -7.94 21.82 19.16
C THR A 114 -8.15 20.92 17.94
N LEU A 115 -7.30 21.03 16.92
CA LEU A 115 -7.36 20.08 15.82
C LEU A 115 -7.00 18.72 16.41
N HIS A 116 -7.97 17.81 16.42
CA HIS A 116 -7.71 16.39 16.59
C HIS A 116 -7.00 15.92 15.31
N LEU A 117 -5.69 16.16 15.25
CA LEU A 117 -4.83 15.75 14.13
C LEU A 117 -4.67 14.23 14.06
N TYR A 118 -4.94 13.54 15.17
CA TYR A 118 -4.88 12.09 15.29
C TYR A 118 -6.19 11.54 15.83
N ASP A 119 -6.55 10.33 15.40
CA ASP A 119 -7.63 9.54 15.97
C ASP A 119 -7.18 8.71 17.19
N GLU A 120 -8.10 7.95 17.77
CA GLU A 120 -7.86 7.05 18.91
C GLU A 120 -6.86 5.91 18.61
N LEU A 121 -6.53 5.69 17.33
CA LEU A 121 -5.57 4.69 16.86
C LEU A 121 -4.19 5.30 16.55
N GLY A 122 -4.02 6.61 16.74
CA GLY A 122 -2.78 7.33 16.42
C GLY A 122 -2.59 7.61 14.92
N ARG A 123 -3.65 7.54 14.12
CA ARG A 123 -3.60 7.77 12.65
C ARG A 123 -3.88 9.24 12.34
N TYR A 124 -3.09 9.85 11.45
CA TYR A 124 -3.22 11.25 11.11
C TYR A 124 -4.49 11.51 10.27
N ILE A 125 -5.28 12.52 10.62
CA ILE A 125 -6.58 12.82 10.00
C ILE A 125 -6.46 13.99 9.02
N LEU A 126 -6.82 13.74 7.75
CA LEU A 126 -7.04 14.77 6.74
C LEU A 126 -8.54 14.95 6.47
N GLU A 127 -9.09 16.12 6.79
CA GLU A 127 -10.45 16.50 6.39
C GLU A 127 -10.50 16.99 4.94
N ASP A 128 -11.55 16.60 4.20
CA ASP A 128 -11.78 16.90 2.78
C ASP A 128 -10.54 16.63 1.91
N TYR A 129 -9.89 15.48 2.14
CA TYR A 129 -8.58 15.13 1.57
C TYR A 129 -8.48 15.31 0.04
N ASP A 130 -9.59 15.12 -0.67
CA ASP A 130 -9.73 15.20 -2.11
C ASP A 130 -9.83 16.64 -2.65
N ALA A 131 -10.13 17.62 -1.77
CA ALA A 131 -10.03 19.05 -2.04
C ALA A 131 -8.68 19.67 -1.62
N GLN A 132 -7.85 18.94 -0.86
CA GLN A 132 -6.52 19.41 -0.44
C GLN A 132 -5.50 19.39 -1.60
N PRO A 133 -4.37 20.13 -1.50
CA PRO A 133 -3.25 20.02 -2.44
C PRO A 133 -2.83 18.55 -2.67
N PRO A 134 -2.47 18.16 -3.91
CA PRO A 134 -2.17 16.77 -4.22
C PRO A 134 -0.92 16.29 -3.46
N PHE A 135 -0.97 15.08 -2.93
CA PHE A 135 0.20 14.37 -2.39
C PHE A 135 0.15 12.89 -2.75
N SER A 136 1.31 12.26 -2.76
CA SER A 136 1.47 10.81 -2.92
C SER A 136 2.27 10.21 -1.77
N ASP A 137 1.99 8.95 -1.46
CA ASP A 137 2.66 8.18 -0.40
C ASP A 137 2.50 6.67 -0.67
N PHE A 138 3.08 5.81 0.18
CA PHE A 138 3.08 4.35 0.02
C PHE A 138 2.68 3.63 1.31
N LEU A 139 2.02 2.48 1.18
CA LEU A 139 2.01 1.51 2.27
C LEU A 139 3.40 0.83 2.29
N PRO A 140 4.03 0.64 3.46
CA PRO A 140 5.43 0.23 3.56
C PRO A 140 5.70 -1.22 3.16
N ALA A 141 4.76 -1.91 2.51
CA ALA A 141 4.93 -3.28 2.03
C ALA A 141 5.41 -4.24 3.13
N LEU A 142 4.93 -4.07 4.37
CA LEU A 142 5.34 -4.85 5.52
C LEU A 142 4.31 -5.93 5.84
N ALA A 143 4.59 -7.16 5.40
CA ALA A 143 3.88 -8.36 5.79
C ALA A 143 4.56 -9.13 6.94
N GLY A 144 5.79 -8.75 7.31
CA GLY A 144 6.55 -9.35 8.41
C GLY A 144 7.33 -10.59 8.00
N TYR A 145 8.14 -11.15 8.90
CA TYR A 145 9.17 -12.16 8.57
C TYR A 145 8.67 -13.38 7.77
N PHE A 146 7.47 -13.86 8.08
CA PHE A 146 6.80 -14.98 7.41
C PHE A 146 5.58 -14.55 6.58
N GLY A 147 5.53 -13.27 6.17
CA GLY A 147 4.58 -12.75 5.19
C GLY A 147 5.19 -12.65 3.79
N LYS A 148 4.38 -12.29 2.79
CA LYS A 148 4.84 -11.96 1.44
C LYS A 148 4.31 -10.57 1.00
N PRO A 149 5.16 -9.67 0.50
CA PRO A 149 4.81 -8.27 0.29
C PRO A 149 3.89 -7.97 -0.90
N LEU A 150 2.86 -7.18 -0.61
CA LEU A 150 2.23 -6.11 -1.40
C LEU A 150 3.10 -4.86 -1.62
N TYR A 151 3.46 -4.42 -2.83
CA TYR A 151 3.72 -2.97 -3.01
C TYR A 151 2.38 -2.25 -3.23
N ALA A 152 2.18 -1.07 -2.61
CA ALA A 152 0.99 -0.25 -2.82
C ALA A 152 1.30 1.24 -2.63
N PHE A 153 0.94 2.05 -3.61
CA PHE A 153 1.03 3.51 -3.61
C PHE A 153 -0.36 4.12 -3.59
N TYR A 154 -0.49 5.24 -2.86
CA TYR A 154 -1.73 5.95 -2.71
C TYR A 154 -1.54 7.46 -2.84
N ILE A 155 -2.65 8.15 -3.10
CA ILE A 155 -2.75 9.59 -3.26
C ILE A 155 -4.04 10.08 -2.59
N ASN A 156 -4.23 11.39 -2.52
CA ASN A 156 -5.46 11.99 -2.01
C ASN A 156 -6.53 12.28 -3.08
N ARG A 157 -6.83 11.34 -4.00
CA ARG A 157 -7.92 11.49 -5.00
C ARG A 157 -8.73 10.21 -5.14
N GLY A 158 -10.04 10.32 -5.35
CA GLY A 158 -10.96 9.19 -5.41
C GLY A 158 -10.83 8.29 -4.17
N GLN A 159 -10.81 6.97 -4.36
CA GLN A 159 -10.57 6.01 -3.27
C GLN A 159 -9.09 5.79 -2.91
N GLY A 160 -8.20 6.69 -3.34
CA GLY A 160 -6.84 6.83 -2.83
C GLY A 160 -5.79 5.93 -3.45
N ILE A 161 -6.01 4.62 -3.59
CA ILE A 161 -4.97 3.71 -4.13
C ILE A 161 -4.72 3.98 -5.61
N ALA A 162 -3.49 4.33 -5.96
CA ALA A 162 -3.07 4.75 -7.30
C ALA A 162 -2.32 3.67 -8.08
N ALA A 163 -1.64 2.74 -7.40
CA ALA A 163 -0.97 1.59 -8.00
C ALA A 163 -0.68 0.53 -6.94
N PHE A 164 -0.80 -0.76 -7.27
CA PHE A 164 -0.37 -1.84 -6.38
C PHE A 164 -0.08 -3.11 -7.18
N GLY A 165 0.79 -3.97 -6.66
CA GLY A 165 1.24 -5.18 -7.34
C GLY A 165 2.29 -5.95 -6.55
N VAL A 166 2.96 -6.89 -7.21
CA VAL A 166 4.05 -7.68 -6.62
C VAL A 166 5.39 -7.20 -7.13
N GLU A 167 6.46 -7.40 -6.36
CA GLU A 167 7.86 -7.25 -6.79
C GLU A 167 8.29 -5.83 -7.23
N SER A 168 7.80 -5.32 -8.35
CA SER A 168 8.13 -4.00 -8.88
C SER A 168 7.00 -3.48 -9.76
N LYS A 169 7.09 -2.23 -10.23
CA LYS A 169 6.15 -1.65 -11.21
C LYS A 169 6.00 -2.46 -12.51
N GLU A 170 6.91 -3.38 -12.80
CA GLU A 170 6.82 -4.31 -13.93
C GLU A 170 5.72 -5.38 -13.76
N TYR A 171 5.27 -5.66 -12.53
CA TYR A 171 4.23 -6.67 -12.24
C TYR A 171 3.00 -6.07 -11.51
N PRO A 172 2.30 -5.10 -12.13
CA PRO A 172 1.16 -4.42 -11.54
C PRO A 172 -0.10 -5.30 -11.51
N ILE A 173 -0.86 -5.22 -10.42
CA ILE A 173 -2.28 -5.62 -10.39
C ILE A 173 -3.15 -4.41 -10.78
N MET A 174 -2.80 -3.22 -10.28
CA MET A 174 -3.24 -1.92 -10.77
C MET A 174 -2.04 -1.20 -11.40
N GLU A 175 -2.22 -0.66 -12.61
CA GLU A 175 -1.15 -0.05 -13.41
C GLU A 175 -0.42 1.07 -12.67
N PHE A 176 0.92 1.10 -12.81
CA PHE A 176 1.74 2.14 -12.21
C PHE A 176 1.74 3.41 -13.08
N HIS A 177 1.50 4.57 -12.49
CA HIS A 177 1.61 5.87 -13.17
C HIS A 177 2.46 6.82 -12.34
N SER A 178 3.21 7.71 -12.99
CA SER A 178 3.89 8.82 -12.30
C SER A 178 2.86 9.72 -11.60
N ALA A 179 3.24 10.38 -10.50
CA ALA A 179 2.32 11.10 -9.61
C ALA A 179 1.39 12.07 -10.36
N ASN A 180 1.92 12.85 -11.30
CA ASN A 180 1.16 13.80 -12.13
C ASN A 180 0.02 13.15 -12.94
N VAL A 181 0.19 11.89 -13.38
CA VAL A 181 -0.83 11.11 -14.10
C VAL A 181 -1.74 10.37 -13.12
N ALA A 182 -1.18 9.85 -12.02
CA ALA A 182 -1.94 9.22 -10.95
C ALA A 182 -3.02 10.16 -10.37
N TYR A 183 -2.69 11.44 -10.15
CA TYR A 183 -3.64 12.47 -9.68
C TYR A 183 -4.85 12.67 -10.60
N GLN A 184 -4.73 12.35 -11.90
CA GLN A 184 -5.80 12.48 -12.89
C GLN A 184 -6.62 11.18 -13.01
N ASN A 185 -5.95 10.02 -13.02
CA ASN A 185 -6.55 8.75 -13.43
C ASN A 185 -7.12 7.91 -12.28
N THR A 186 -6.61 8.06 -11.05
CA THR A 186 -6.89 7.13 -9.93
C THR A 186 -8.37 6.95 -9.63
N ALA A 187 -9.16 8.03 -9.66
CA ALA A 187 -10.60 7.96 -9.37
C ALA A 187 -11.42 7.27 -10.49
N LEU A 188 -10.88 7.16 -11.71
CA LEU A 188 -11.54 6.55 -12.85
C LEU A 188 -11.13 5.08 -13.03
N LEU A 189 -9.83 4.80 -12.95
CA LEU A 189 -9.24 3.48 -13.23
C LEU A 189 -9.07 2.61 -11.97
N GLY A 190 -8.99 3.23 -10.80
CA GLY A 190 -8.75 2.58 -9.51
C GLY A 190 -10.01 2.04 -8.83
N PHE A 191 -10.00 2.06 -7.49
CA PHE A 191 -11.10 1.54 -6.69
C PHE A 191 -12.32 2.45 -6.72
N ARG A 192 -13.50 1.84 -6.90
CA ARG A 192 -14.80 2.51 -6.93
C ARG A 192 -15.85 1.66 -6.22
N THR A 193 -16.88 2.34 -5.71
CA THR A 193 -18.02 1.73 -5.02
C THR A 193 -19.28 2.34 -5.61
N PHE A 194 -20.26 1.52 -5.98
CA PHE A 194 -21.55 1.95 -6.49
C PHE A 194 -22.66 1.32 -5.67
N ILE A 195 -23.55 2.13 -5.09
CA ILE A 195 -24.61 1.67 -4.18
C ILE A 195 -25.97 1.99 -4.80
N GLN A 196 -26.80 0.96 -4.94
CA GLN A 196 -28.23 1.07 -5.19
C GLN A 196 -28.96 0.87 -3.86
N GLY A 197 -29.61 1.92 -3.35
CA GLY A 197 -30.29 1.88 -2.05
C GLY A 197 -31.77 2.21 -2.16
N SER A 198 -32.57 1.71 -1.23
CA SER A 198 -33.96 2.15 -1.06
C SER A 198 -34.41 2.08 0.39
N ARG A 199 -35.22 3.06 0.79
CA ARG A 199 -35.80 3.19 2.13
C ARG A 199 -37.32 3.05 2.03
N GLN A 200 -37.92 2.35 3.00
CA GLN A 200 -39.32 1.92 3.00
C GLN A 200 -39.71 0.89 1.90
N LYS A 201 -41.00 0.52 1.85
CA LYS A 201 -41.57 -0.57 1.00
C LYS A 201 -42.10 -0.09 -0.37
N LYS A 202 -41.76 1.12 -0.82
CA LYS A 202 -42.19 1.66 -2.12
C LYS A 202 -40.96 2.18 -2.86
N ASP A 203 -40.81 1.78 -4.12
CA ASP A 203 -39.65 2.12 -4.97
C ASP A 203 -39.46 3.63 -5.25
N GLN A 204 -40.33 4.48 -4.71
CA GLN A 204 -40.31 5.94 -4.84
C GLN A 204 -39.19 6.63 -4.03
N ASP A 205 -38.62 5.97 -3.02
CA ASP A 205 -37.43 6.44 -2.29
C ASP A 205 -36.25 5.47 -2.55
N SER A 206 -35.90 5.35 -3.84
CA SER A 206 -34.74 4.63 -4.33
C SER A 206 -33.68 5.62 -4.83
N PHE A 207 -32.41 5.29 -4.62
CA PHE A 207 -31.28 6.16 -4.96
C PHE A 207 -30.09 5.37 -5.50
N PHE A 208 -29.26 6.05 -6.29
CA PHE A 208 -27.98 5.55 -6.78
C PHE A 208 -26.87 6.53 -6.39
N VAL A 209 -25.84 6.04 -5.69
CA VAL A 209 -24.69 6.85 -5.26
C VAL A 209 -23.37 6.17 -5.55
N GLU A 210 -22.34 6.99 -5.76
CA GLU A 210 -20.95 6.56 -5.90
C GLU A 210 -20.10 7.23 -4.81
N PRO A 211 -19.86 6.55 -3.67
CA PRO A 211 -19.00 7.09 -2.64
C PRO A 211 -17.59 7.40 -3.16
N PHE A 212 -17.04 8.52 -2.71
CA PHE A 212 -15.75 9.07 -3.13
C PHE A 212 -15.67 9.56 -4.59
N SER A 213 -16.81 9.72 -5.28
CA SER A 213 -16.86 10.29 -6.64
C SER A 213 -16.34 11.74 -6.69
N LEU A 214 -15.48 12.05 -7.67
CA LEU A 214 -14.93 13.40 -7.88
C LEU A 214 -15.99 14.45 -8.19
N LEU A 215 -17.13 14.04 -8.75
CA LEU A 215 -18.25 14.94 -9.07
C LEU A 215 -18.94 15.52 -7.83
N GLN A 216 -18.63 14.98 -6.63
CA GLN A 216 -19.19 15.40 -5.34
C GLN A 216 -18.12 15.92 -4.37
N THR A 217 -16.89 16.20 -4.84
CA THR A 217 -15.82 16.76 -4.00
C THR A 217 -16.22 18.10 -3.41
N ARG A 218 -16.04 18.23 -2.08
CA ARG A 218 -16.40 19.40 -1.29
C ARG A 218 -15.21 20.34 -1.18
N PHE A 219 -15.25 21.50 -1.84
CA PHE A 219 -14.18 22.51 -1.78
C PHE A 219 -14.49 23.61 -0.74
N PRO A 220 -14.00 23.52 0.52
CA PRO A 220 -14.42 24.43 1.60
C PRO A 220 -13.92 25.87 1.44
N ASN A 221 -12.85 26.10 0.66
CA ASN A 221 -12.15 27.38 0.58
C ASN A 221 -12.38 28.15 -0.74
N ILE A 222 -13.26 27.66 -1.62
CA ILE A 222 -13.61 28.36 -2.87
C ILE A 222 -14.89 29.16 -2.62
N PRO A 223 -14.87 30.51 -2.70
CA PRO A 223 -16.09 31.31 -2.58
C PRO A 223 -17.00 31.03 -3.78
N LEU A 224 -18.13 30.36 -3.55
CA LEU A 224 -19.15 30.19 -4.57
C LEU A 224 -19.76 31.55 -4.91
N HIS A 225 -19.62 32.00 -6.16
CA HIS A 225 -20.31 33.21 -6.61
C HIS A 225 -21.82 32.98 -6.62
N HIS A 226 -22.57 33.99 -6.17
CA HIS A 226 -24.00 33.86 -5.85
C HIS A 226 -24.89 33.37 -7.00
N ASN A 227 -24.42 33.51 -8.26
CA ASN A 227 -25.15 33.15 -9.48
C ASN A 227 -24.85 31.72 -9.99
N ASP A 228 -23.88 31.00 -9.40
CA ASP A 228 -23.55 29.60 -9.78
C ASP A 228 -24.13 28.56 -8.80
N MET A 229 -24.90 29.01 -7.79
CA MET A 229 -25.51 28.18 -6.76
C MET A 229 -26.47 27.10 -7.28
N ASP A 230 -27.04 27.27 -8.47
CA ASP A 230 -27.89 26.27 -9.13
C ASP A 230 -27.10 25.16 -9.87
N LYS A 231 -25.76 25.28 -9.98
CA LYS A 231 -24.91 24.36 -10.78
C LYS A 231 -23.93 23.53 -9.97
N LEU A 232 -23.69 23.89 -8.71
CA LEU A 232 -22.82 23.14 -7.78
C LEU A 232 -23.59 22.85 -6.51
N LEU A 233 -23.64 21.57 -6.13
CA LEU A 233 -24.37 21.07 -4.96
C LEU A 233 -24.00 21.88 -3.70
N PRO A 234 -24.97 22.42 -2.94
CA PRO A 234 -24.68 23.20 -1.74
C PRO A 234 -23.85 22.41 -0.73
N SER A 235 -23.02 23.09 0.08
CA SER A 235 -22.15 22.44 1.07
C SER A 235 -22.89 21.64 2.16
N SER A 236 -24.23 21.69 2.20
CA SER A 236 -25.08 20.87 3.06
C SER A 236 -25.51 19.53 2.44
N THR A 237 -25.29 19.33 1.14
CA THR A 237 -25.63 18.10 0.40
C THR A 237 -24.41 17.40 -0.23
N THR A 238 -23.24 18.04 -0.26
CA THR A 238 -21.98 17.36 -0.57
C THR A 238 -21.48 16.58 0.64
N PRO A 239 -21.02 15.32 0.46
CA PRO A 239 -20.59 14.49 1.56
C PRO A 239 -19.29 15.01 2.20
N LYS A 240 -19.11 14.80 3.50
CA LYS A 240 -17.83 15.11 4.16
C LYS A 240 -16.89 13.90 4.09
N ARG A 241 -15.67 14.15 3.62
CA ARG A 241 -14.64 13.11 3.41
C ARG A 241 -13.51 13.25 4.41
N TYR A 242 -12.95 12.11 4.82
CA TYR A 242 -11.78 12.02 5.69
C TYR A 242 -10.82 10.96 5.16
N MET A 243 -9.52 11.19 5.31
CA MET A 243 -8.48 10.19 5.14
C MET A 243 -7.70 10.05 6.46
N TYR A 244 -7.50 8.82 6.91
CA TYR A 244 -6.74 8.45 8.08
C TYR A 244 -5.47 7.75 7.60
N VAL A 245 -4.32 8.36 7.83
CA VAL A 245 -3.00 7.83 7.47
C VAL A 245 -2.38 7.17 8.70
N GLY A 246 -2.21 5.85 8.66
CA GLY A 246 -1.46 5.08 9.64
C GLY A 246 -0.21 4.47 9.01
N SER A 247 0.76 4.10 9.84
CA SER A 247 2.09 3.68 9.36
C SER A 247 2.13 2.41 8.49
N ASN A 248 1.08 1.59 8.45
CA ASN A 248 0.94 0.45 7.52
C ASN A 248 -0.51 0.21 7.09
N GLU A 249 -1.36 1.23 7.22
CA GLU A 249 -2.73 1.21 6.72
C GLU A 249 -3.17 2.60 6.29
N MET A 250 -4.05 2.67 5.30
CA MET A 250 -4.74 3.89 4.92
C MET A 250 -6.24 3.63 4.97
N GLN A 251 -7.00 4.53 5.57
CA GLN A 251 -8.45 4.44 5.60
C GLN A 251 -9.08 5.73 5.06
N ILE A 252 -10.11 5.61 4.24
CA ILE A 252 -10.96 6.73 3.82
C ILE A 252 -12.37 6.53 4.38
N ARG A 253 -13.03 7.65 4.68
CA ARG A 253 -14.41 7.69 5.19
C ARG A 253 -15.17 8.79 4.47
N GLU A 254 -16.36 8.45 4.00
CA GLU A 254 -17.32 9.40 3.48
C GLU A 254 -18.60 9.36 4.32
N VAL A 255 -19.06 10.53 4.76
CA VAL A 255 -20.33 10.72 5.46
C VAL A 255 -21.28 11.46 4.52
N ASP A 256 -22.26 10.74 4.00
CA ASP A 256 -23.32 11.25 3.13
C ASP A 256 -24.59 11.51 3.97
N THR A 257 -24.82 12.79 4.25
CA THR A 257 -26.00 13.25 5.01
C THR A 257 -27.28 13.28 4.17
N ALA A 258 -27.20 13.29 2.84
CA ALA A 258 -28.37 13.29 1.96
C ALA A 258 -29.01 11.90 1.90
N HIS A 259 -28.20 10.86 1.66
CA HIS A 259 -28.68 9.47 1.58
C HIS A 259 -28.61 8.72 2.92
N ARG A 260 -28.12 9.37 3.98
CA ARG A 260 -28.00 8.82 5.35
C ARG A 260 -27.14 7.56 5.37
N LEU A 261 -25.95 7.70 4.78
CA LEU A 261 -24.96 6.64 4.60
C LEU A 261 -23.60 7.07 5.15
N GLU A 262 -22.85 6.10 5.64
CA GLU A 262 -21.42 6.25 5.88
C GLU A 262 -20.67 5.08 5.23
N THR A 263 -19.68 5.40 4.40
CA THR A 263 -18.82 4.42 3.73
C THR A 263 -17.41 4.56 4.26
N ASN A 264 -16.87 3.51 4.87
CA ASN A 264 -15.48 3.41 5.31
C ASN A 264 -14.75 2.39 4.45
N VAL A 265 -13.56 2.71 3.94
CA VAL A 265 -12.70 1.76 3.21
C VAL A 265 -11.33 1.76 3.85
N THR A 266 -10.84 0.59 4.25
CA THR A 266 -9.53 0.40 4.88
C THR A 266 -8.63 -0.44 3.96
N TYR A 267 -7.39 0.00 3.80
CA TYR A 267 -6.39 -0.61 2.94
C TYR A 267 -5.17 -1.03 3.73
N PHE A 268 -4.71 -2.25 3.51
CA PHE A 268 -3.49 -2.79 4.11
C PHE A 268 -2.88 -3.90 3.25
N VAL A 269 -1.59 -4.16 3.46
CA VAL A 269 -0.91 -5.35 2.94
C VAL A 269 -1.13 -6.49 3.94
N LEU A 270 -1.52 -7.67 3.45
CA LEU A 270 -1.85 -8.83 4.27
C LEU A 270 -0.59 -9.38 4.98
N PRO A 271 -0.53 -9.32 6.32
CA PRO A 271 0.64 -9.78 7.06
C PRO A 271 0.62 -11.29 7.31
N GLU A 272 1.78 -11.90 7.54
CA GLU A 272 1.95 -13.22 8.12
C GLU A 272 1.15 -14.34 7.41
N GLU A 273 1.21 -14.38 6.07
CA GLU A 273 0.64 -15.45 5.24
C GLU A 273 1.63 -15.89 4.16
N ASP A 274 1.49 -17.15 3.71
CA ASP A 274 2.33 -17.75 2.67
C ASP A 274 1.93 -17.37 1.23
N PHE A 275 0.95 -16.49 1.08
CA PHE A 275 0.60 -15.78 -0.14
C PHE A 275 0.55 -14.28 0.13
N GLY A 276 1.06 -13.48 -0.82
CA GLY A 276 0.94 -12.03 -0.73
C GLY A 276 -0.46 -11.60 -1.15
N SER A 277 -1.07 -10.68 -0.38
CA SER A 277 -2.29 -10.01 -0.81
C SER A 277 -2.33 -8.52 -0.41
N PHE A 278 -2.90 -7.70 -1.27
CA PHE A 278 -3.39 -6.37 -0.95
C PHE A 278 -4.89 -6.44 -0.61
N VAL A 279 -5.30 -5.84 0.50
CA VAL A 279 -6.66 -5.99 1.04
C VAL A 279 -7.40 -4.64 1.04
N LYS A 280 -8.62 -4.64 0.51
CA LYS A 280 -9.61 -3.56 0.61
C LYS A 280 -10.77 -4.04 1.49
N ARG A 281 -10.92 -3.48 2.68
CA ARG A 281 -12.03 -3.77 3.61
C ARG A 281 -13.02 -2.60 3.60
N THR A 282 -14.20 -2.82 3.04
CA THR A 282 -15.24 -1.81 2.83
C THR A 282 -16.40 -2.06 3.79
N THR A 283 -16.76 -1.05 4.59
CA THR A 283 -17.90 -1.07 5.51
C THR A 283 -18.89 0.03 5.15
N ILE A 284 -20.14 -0.33 4.86
CA ILE A 284 -21.25 0.60 4.59
C ILE A 284 -22.21 0.55 5.77
N THR A 285 -22.52 1.71 6.35
CA THR A 285 -23.37 1.87 7.54
C THR A 285 -24.62 2.67 7.21
N ASN A 286 -25.78 2.20 7.66
CA ASN A 286 -27.02 2.96 7.66
C ASN A 286 -27.02 3.95 8.83
N THR A 287 -26.79 5.24 8.56
CA THR A 287 -26.72 6.28 9.61
C THR A 287 -28.08 6.84 10.02
N ASP A 288 -29.19 6.38 9.40
CA ASP A 288 -30.52 6.76 9.86
C ASP A 288 -30.89 6.08 11.19
N ALA A 289 -31.59 6.82 12.05
CA ALA A 289 -31.97 6.39 13.39
C ALA A 289 -33.28 5.60 13.48
N LYS A 290 -34.06 5.48 12.39
CA LYS A 290 -35.45 4.94 12.41
C LYS A 290 -35.75 3.98 11.25
N GLU A 291 -35.27 4.29 10.05
CA GLU A 291 -35.60 3.57 8.82
C GLU A 291 -34.56 2.49 8.50
N SER A 292 -35.05 1.30 8.14
CA SER A 292 -34.20 0.28 7.53
C SER A 292 -33.87 0.67 6.09
N LEU A 293 -32.63 0.39 5.69
CA LEU A 293 -32.14 0.50 4.33
C LEU A 293 -32.09 -0.89 3.69
N THR A 294 -32.61 -1.04 2.47
CA THR A 294 -32.25 -2.15 1.59
C THR A 294 -31.18 -1.65 0.63
N LEU A 295 -30.07 -2.38 0.46
CA LEU A 295 -29.04 -2.03 -0.52
C LEU A 295 -28.55 -3.23 -1.34
N SER A 296 -28.18 -2.94 -2.58
CA SER A 296 -27.26 -3.73 -3.40
C SER A 296 -26.07 -2.83 -3.75
N PHE A 297 -24.85 -3.37 -3.81
CA PHE A 297 -23.68 -2.56 -4.18
C PHE A 297 -22.60 -3.36 -4.93
N LEU A 298 -21.87 -2.65 -5.79
CA LEU A 298 -20.64 -3.12 -6.43
C LEU A 298 -19.45 -2.41 -5.78
N ASP A 299 -18.42 -3.14 -5.40
CA ASP A 299 -17.21 -2.59 -4.78
C ASP A 299 -15.94 -3.27 -5.29
N GLY A 300 -15.00 -2.49 -5.83
CA GLY A 300 -13.75 -3.06 -6.34
C GLY A 300 -13.08 -2.21 -7.40
N LEU A 301 -12.29 -2.86 -8.26
CA LEU A 301 -11.32 -2.19 -9.14
C LEU A 301 -11.90 -2.00 -10.55
N ALA A 302 -11.88 -0.76 -11.06
CA ALA A 302 -12.41 -0.44 -12.38
C ALA A 302 -11.58 -1.05 -13.53
N GLN A 303 -10.25 -1.08 -13.38
CA GLN A 303 -9.34 -1.79 -14.27
C GLN A 303 -8.34 -2.66 -13.49
N ILE A 304 -8.40 -3.99 -13.68
CA ILE A 304 -7.41 -4.93 -13.17
C ILE A 304 -6.50 -5.42 -14.30
N GLN A 305 -5.19 -5.41 -14.04
CA GLN A 305 -4.19 -5.91 -14.98
C GLN A 305 -3.91 -7.40 -14.72
N PRO A 306 -3.84 -8.24 -15.78
CA PRO A 306 -3.50 -9.65 -15.65
C PRO A 306 -1.99 -9.87 -15.46
N ALA A 307 -1.60 -10.96 -14.81
CA ALA A 307 -0.18 -11.34 -14.77
C ALA A 307 0.29 -11.84 -16.15
N GLY A 308 1.46 -11.38 -16.60
CA GLY A 308 1.91 -11.59 -17.98
C GLY A 308 3.42 -11.64 -18.24
N GLY A 309 4.26 -11.42 -17.22
CA GLY A 309 5.66 -11.01 -17.41
C GLY A 309 5.82 -9.55 -17.02
N GLU A 310 6.81 -8.86 -17.58
CA GLU A 310 7.01 -7.41 -17.42
C GLU A 310 5.95 -6.64 -18.24
N MET A 311 5.13 -5.84 -17.57
CA MET A 311 3.92 -5.22 -18.13
C MET A 311 3.98 -3.69 -18.25
N GLU A 312 4.87 -3.01 -17.51
CA GLU A 312 4.95 -1.54 -17.42
C GLU A 312 5.03 -0.88 -18.80
N LYS A 313 6.00 -1.33 -19.61
CA LYS A 313 6.21 -0.84 -20.97
C LYS A 313 5.09 -1.27 -21.93
N PRO A 314 4.71 -2.58 -22.02
CA PRO A 314 3.60 -3.00 -22.88
C PRO A 314 2.27 -2.28 -22.64
N LEU A 315 1.89 -2.02 -21.39
CA LEU A 315 0.66 -1.29 -21.03
C LEU A 315 0.65 0.10 -21.68
N LYS A 316 1.76 0.83 -21.54
CA LYS A 316 1.91 2.22 -21.99
C LYS A 316 2.14 2.38 -23.48
N THR A 317 2.84 1.44 -24.13
CA THR A 317 3.20 1.56 -25.56
C THR A 317 2.26 0.82 -26.50
N ILE A 318 1.65 -0.30 -26.07
CA ILE A 318 0.84 -1.18 -26.92
C ILE A 318 -0.45 -1.67 -26.25
N GLY A 319 -0.98 -0.96 -25.25
CA GLY A 319 -2.12 -1.39 -24.42
C GLY A 319 -3.32 -1.96 -25.20
N ARG A 320 -3.70 -1.38 -26.35
CA ARG A 320 -4.79 -1.90 -27.19
C ARG A 320 -4.45 -3.25 -27.85
N THR A 321 -3.21 -3.47 -28.25
CA THR A 321 -2.75 -4.77 -28.76
C THR A 321 -2.65 -5.77 -27.61
N LEU A 322 -2.09 -5.34 -26.48
CA LEU A 322 -1.91 -6.13 -25.26
C LEU A 322 -3.24 -6.75 -24.75
N GLN A 323 -4.34 -6.00 -24.87
CA GLN A 323 -5.69 -6.49 -24.59
C GLN A 323 -6.01 -7.83 -25.27
N GLY A 324 -5.52 -8.07 -26.48
CA GLY A 324 -5.77 -9.30 -27.25
C GLY A 324 -5.31 -10.59 -26.55
N TRP A 325 -4.31 -10.52 -25.68
CA TRP A 325 -3.84 -11.65 -24.88
C TRP A 325 -4.48 -11.75 -23.49
N MET A 326 -5.21 -10.72 -23.04
CA MET A 326 -5.82 -10.69 -21.70
C MET A 326 -6.96 -11.72 -21.60
N GLY A 327 -6.97 -12.47 -20.49
CA GLY A 327 -7.96 -13.51 -20.20
C GLY A 327 -8.32 -13.61 -18.72
N VAL A 328 -9.61 -13.77 -18.44
CA VAL A 328 -10.14 -14.24 -17.15
C VAL A 328 -10.42 -15.74 -17.22
N TYR A 329 -9.99 -16.45 -16.19
CA TYR A 329 -10.11 -17.89 -15.99
C TYR A 329 -10.67 -18.17 -14.59
N SER A 330 -11.00 -19.43 -14.29
CA SER A 330 -11.46 -19.89 -12.97
C SER A 330 -10.90 -21.29 -12.70
N PRO A 331 -10.69 -21.70 -11.43
CA PRO A 331 -10.40 -23.10 -11.09
C PRO A 331 -11.59 -24.03 -11.36
N TYR A 332 -12.82 -23.52 -11.34
CA TYR A 332 -14.07 -24.29 -11.45
C TYR A 332 -15.10 -23.56 -12.31
N ASP A 333 -15.97 -24.32 -12.98
CA ASP A 333 -17.22 -23.78 -13.51
C ASP A 333 -18.23 -23.67 -12.35
N ASP A 334 -18.48 -22.44 -11.88
CA ASP A 334 -19.46 -22.16 -10.83
C ASP A 334 -20.87 -22.61 -11.30
N SER A 335 -21.53 -23.50 -10.56
CA SER A 335 -22.76 -24.18 -10.99
C SER A 335 -23.98 -23.27 -11.14
N ASP A 336 -23.95 -22.10 -10.49
CA ASP A 336 -24.94 -21.03 -10.62
C ASP A 336 -24.55 -19.97 -11.66
N GLY A 337 -23.42 -20.16 -12.35
CA GLY A 337 -22.86 -19.21 -13.32
C GLY A 337 -22.16 -18.00 -12.70
N MET A 338 -22.09 -17.91 -11.38
CA MET A 338 -21.63 -16.73 -10.65
C MET A 338 -20.14 -16.83 -10.31
N MET A 339 -19.29 -16.20 -11.12
CA MET A 339 -17.82 -16.21 -10.96
C MET A 339 -17.39 -15.73 -9.57
N ARG A 340 -16.88 -16.63 -8.71
CA ARG A 340 -16.35 -16.28 -7.37
C ARG A 340 -14.84 -16.28 -7.25
N MET A 341 -14.14 -16.93 -8.17
CA MET A 341 -12.67 -17.12 -8.13
C MET A 341 -11.99 -16.68 -9.44
N PRO A 342 -12.18 -15.43 -9.91
CA PRO A 342 -11.58 -14.97 -11.16
C PRO A 342 -10.06 -14.91 -11.08
N PHE A 343 -9.42 -15.43 -12.13
CA PHE A 343 -7.98 -15.53 -12.28
C PHE A 343 -7.55 -14.83 -13.58
N PHE A 344 -6.84 -13.71 -13.45
CA PHE A 344 -6.48 -12.78 -14.51
C PHE A 344 -5.04 -13.03 -14.97
N ARG A 345 -4.89 -13.54 -16.20
CA ARG A 345 -3.56 -13.77 -16.80
C ARG A 345 -3.57 -13.51 -18.29
N LEU A 346 -2.39 -13.28 -18.86
CA LEU A 346 -2.24 -13.36 -20.31
C LEU A 346 -2.33 -14.81 -20.78
N SER A 347 -2.79 -15.01 -22.02
CA SER A 347 -2.77 -16.31 -22.69
C SER A 347 -1.34 -16.80 -22.95
N THR A 348 -0.46 -15.87 -23.34
CA THR A 348 0.98 -16.04 -23.62
C THR A 348 1.73 -14.81 -23.11
N GLN A 349 3.03 -14.92 -22.85
CA GLN A 349 3.85 -13.73 -22.56
C GLN A 349 3.93 -12.81 -23.81
N PRO A 350 3.98 -11.47 -23.64
CA PRO A 350 3.98 -10.52 -24.75
C PRO A 350 5.42 -10.23 -25.23
N ASN A 351 6.23 -11.27 -25.40
CA ASN A 351 7.61 -11.14 -25.87
C ASN A 351 7.70 -11.30 -27.39
N ASP A 352 8.66 -10.62 -28.01
CA ASP A 352 8.96 -10.77 -29.44
C ASP A 352 9.92 -11.97 -29.62
N SER A 353 9.37 -13.18 -29.46
CA SER A 353 10.12 -14.43 -29.59
C SER A 353 9.33 -15.49 -30.36
N ALA A 354 10.05 -16.37 -31.06
CA ALA A 354 9.44 -17.48 -31.80
C ALA A 354 8.87 -18.60 -30.90
N SER A 355 9.13 -18.55 -29.59
CA SER A 355 8.73 -19.57 -28.61
C SER A 355 7.58 -19.08 -27.73
N VAL A 356 6.40 -19.67 -27.88
CA VAL A 356 5.23 -19.32 -27.07
C VAL A 356 5.33 -19.94 -25.68
N VAL A 357 5.65 -19.13 -24.66
CA VAL A 357 5.61 -19.53 -23.26
C VAL A 357 4.20 -19.31 -22.70
N VAL A 358 3.56 -20.40 -22.24
CA VAL A 358 2.24 -20.34 -21.59
C VAL A 358 2.40 -19.77 -20.19
N GLN A 359 1.79 -18.61 -19.96
CA GLN A 359 1.74 -17.98 -18.65
C GLN A 359 0.80 -18.79 -17.73
N LYS A 360 1.35 -19.41 -16.67
CA LYS A 360 0.56 -20.17 -15.67
C LYS A 360 0.13 -19.31 -14.49
N ALA A 361 1.02 -18.44 -14.02
CA ALA A 361 0.76 -17.52 -12.92
C ALA A 361 -0.22 -16.42 -13.34
N GLY A 362 -1.08 -15.99 -12.40
CA GLY A 362 -2.17 -15.06 -12.62
C GLY A 362 -2.41 -14.20 -11.40
N HIS A 363 -3.01 -13.04 -11.61
CA HIS A 363 -3.59 -12.25 -10.54
C HIS A 363 -4.96 -12.81 -10.19
N TRP A 364 -5.40 -12.61 -8.96
CA TRP A 364 -6.69 -13.09 -8.47
C TRP A 364 -7.39 -12.02 -7.65
N CYS A 365 -8.72 -12.10 -7.63
CA CYS A 365 -9.58 -11.30 -6.76
C CYS A 365 -10.54 -12.25 -6.04
N LEU A 366 -10.57 -12.18 -4.71
CA LEU A 366 -11.52 -12.89 -3.87
C LEU A 366 -12.19 -11.88 -2.95
N SER A 367 -13.51 -11.91 -2.84
CA SER A 367 -14.22 -11.04 -1.90
C SER A 367 -15.08 -11.84 -0.95
N VAL A 368 -15.03 -11.49 0.33
CA VAL A 368 -15.70 -12.16 1.44
C VAL A 368 -16.69 -11.19 2.06
N LEU A 369 -17.94 -11.61 2.19
CA LEU A 369 -18.92 -10.95 3.05
C LEU A 369 -18.60 -11.31 4.51
N GLU A 370 -18.27 -10.31 5.32
CA GLU A 370 -18.00 -10.50 6.73
C GLU A 370 -19.32 -10.58 7.52
N SER A 371 -19.41 -11.57 8.41
CA SER A 371 -20.59 -11.89 9.19
C SER A 371 -20.15 -12.67 10.43
N ASP A 372 -20.89 -12.51 11.54
CA ASP A 372 -20.55 -13.13 12.82
C ASP A 372 -20.70 -14.67 12.81
N ASN A 373 -21.52 -15.20 11.90
CA ASN A 373 -21.91 -16.63 11.88
C ASN A 373 -21.25 -17.44 10.75
N ASP A 374 -21.19 -16.88 9.54
CA ASP A 374 -20.66 -17.57 8.36
C ASP A 374 -20.18 -16.55 7.31
N SER A 375 -18.93 -16.70 6.86
CA SER A 375 -18.31 -15.85 5.85
C SER A 375 -18.50 -16.45 4.47
N THR A 376 -19.04 -15.70 3.52
CA THR A 376 -19.37 -16.21 2.17
C THR A 376 -18.59 -15.50 1.08
N LEU A 377 -18.12 -16.22 0.06
CA LEU A 377 -17.54 -15.62 -1.14
C LEU A 377 -18.61 -14.91 -1.97
N LEU A 378 -18.32 -13.65 -2.30
CA LEU A 378 -19.14 -12.82 -3.17
C LEU A 378 -18.77 -13.04 -4.65
N PRO A 379 -19.74 -12.98 -5.56
CA PRO A 379 -19.48 -13.03 -6.99
C PRO A 379 -18.77 -11.74 -7.45
N ILE A 380 -17.87 -11.89 -8.42
CA ILE A 380 -17.09 -10.80 -9.00
C ILE A 380 -17.61 -10.49 -10.41
N VAL A 381 -18.00 -9.23 -10.60
CA VAL A 381 -18.23 -8.65 -11.93
C VAL A 381 -16.88 -8.23 -12.50
N TYR A 382 -16.37 -9.00 -13.44
CA TYR A 382 -15.11 -8.77 -14.14
C TYR A 382 -15.29 -8.18 -15.56
N ASP A 383 -16.49 -8.28 -16.13
CA ASP A 383 -16.79 -7.69 -17.44
C ASP A 383 -17.14 -6.20 -17.30
N THR A 384 -16.16 -5.33 -17.53
CA THR A 384 -16.27 -3.86 -17.41
C THR A 384 -17.46 -3.26 -18.17
N SER A 385 -17.84 -3.81 -19.33
CA SER A 385 -18.98 -3.29 -20.10
C SER A 385 -20.35 -3.56 -19.47
N LYS A 386 -20.43 -4.46 -18.47
CA LYS A 386 -21.67 -4.68 -17.71
C LYS A 386 -21.98 -3.51 -16.77
N ILE A 387 -20.93 -2.86 -16.26
CA ILE A 387 -20.99 -1.76 -15.30
C ILE A 387 -21.04 -0.42 -16.03
N PHE A 388 -20.12 -0.20 -16.97
CA PHE A 388 -19.97 1.09 -17.67
C PHE A 388 -20.74 1.17 -19.01
N GLY A 389 -21.25 0.04 -19.51
CA GLY A 389 -22.04 0.02 -20.75
C GLY A 389 -21.20 0.46 -21.95
N GLN A 390 -21.65 1.54 -22.60
CA GLN A 390 -20.97 2.17 -23.74
C GLN A 390 -19.97 3.26 -23.32
N ASP A 391 -19.93 3.66 -22.05
CA ASP A 391 -18.98 4.68 -21.58
C ASP A 391 -17.58 4.06 -21.37
N THR A 392 -16.79 4.08 -22.43
CA THR A 392 -15.40 3.59 -22.42
C THR A 392 -14.42 4.55 -21.74
N SER A 393 -14.83 5.77 -21.38
CA SER A 393 -14.05 6.64 -20.48
C SER A 393 -14.10 6.18 -19.02
N LEU A 394 -15.02 5.25 -18.73
CA LEU A 394 -15.39 4.78 -17.41
C LEU A 394 -15.98 5.87 -16.50
N LEU A 395 -16.22 7.11 -16.95
CA LEU A 395 -16.72 8.18 -16.08
C LEU A 395 -18.06 7.79 -15.42
N HIS A 396 -19.04 7.38 -16.23
CA HIS A 396 -20.39 7.05 -15.79
C HIS A 396 -20.65 5.54 -15.86
N PRO A 397 -21.19 4.92 -14.79
CA PRO A 397 -21.54 3.49 -14.77
C PRO A 397 -22.87 3.23 -15.48
N VAL A 398 -22.98 3.59 -16.78
CA VAL A 398 -24.24 3.58 -17.55
C VAL A 398 -24.90 2.20 -17.62
N GLY A 399 -24.11 1.13 -17.59
CA GLY A 399 -24.60 -0.26 -17.55
C GLY A 399 -25.26 -0.65 -16.22
N LEU A 400 -24.97 0.07 -15.15
CA LEU A 400 -25.52 -0.09 -13.79
C LEU A 400 -26.61 0.94 -13.45
N SER A 401 -26.53 2.17 -13.97
CA SER A 401 -27.47 3.26 -13.64
C SER A 401 -28.94 2.91 -13.92
N ASN A 402 -29.21 2.02 -14.87
CA ASN A 402 -30.57 1.68 -15.32
C ASN A 402 -30.99 0.23 -14.98
N ARG A 403 -30.19 -0.53 -14.21
CA ARG A 403 -30.42 -1.98 -13.99
C ARG A 403 -30.03 -2.43 -12.59
N PRO A 404 -30.80 -3.33 -11.94
CA PRO A 404 -30.42 -3.88 -10.65
C PRO A 404 -29.17 -4.78 -10.77
N ILE A 405 -28.34 -4.80 -9.73
CA ILE A 405 -27.15 -5.67 -9.65
C ILE A 405 -27.53 -7.16 -9.83
N SER A 406 -28.70 -7.57 -9.35
CA SER A 406 -29.26 -8.91 -9.53
C SER A 406 -29.52 -9.34 -10.98
N GLU A 407 -29.57 -8.40 -11.93
CA GLU A 407 -29.64 -8.65 -13.38
C GLU A 407 -28.23 -8.82 -13.95
N ILE A 408 -27.32 -7.89 -13.64
CA ILE A 408 -25.91 -7.92 -14.06
C ILE A 408 -25.25 -9.26 -13.68
N LEU A 409 -25.54 -9.77 -12.49
CA LEU A 409 -25.01 -11.05 -12.02
C LEU A 409 -25.49 -12.26 -12.84
N LYS A 410 -26.74 -12.26 -13.32
CA LYS A 410 -27.30 -13.35 -14.13
C LYS A 410 -26.80 -13.34 -15.58
N GLU A 411 -26.28 -12.21 -16.05
CA GLU A 411 -25.77 -12.11 -17.40
C GLU A 411 -24.41 -12.79 -17.57
N LYS A 412 -24.25 -13.50 -18.69
CA LYS A 412 -22.95 -14.05 -19.07
C LYS A 412 -21.91 -12.93 -19.22
N GLN A 413 -20.82 -13.09 -18.47
CA GLN A 413 -19.66 -12.21 -18.47
C GLN A 413 -18.58 -12.70 -19.45
N TYR A 414 -17.94 -11.80 -20.17
CA TYR A 414 -16.84 -12.11 -21.09
C TYR A 414 -15.56 -11.42 -20.61
N GLY A 415 -14.44 -12.16 -20.60
CA GLY A 415 -13.17 -11.69 -20.04
C GLY A 415 -11.96 -11.96 -20.95
N ARG A 416 -12.18 -12.17 -22.25
CA ARG A 416 -11.12 -12.37 -23.25
C ARG A 416 -10.98 -11.12 -24.12
N ALA A 417 -9.75 -10.84 -24.56
CA ALA A 417 -9.43 -9.79 -25.53
C ALA A 417 -9.77 -8.34 -25.07
N LYS A 418 -9.80 -8.09 -23.75
CA LYS A 418 -10.06 -6.76 -23.15
C LYS A 418 -9.51 -6.66 -21.72
N THR A 419 -9.22 -5.43 -21.30
CA THR A 419 -8.96 -5.11 -19.88
C THR A 419 -10.23 -5.41 -19.09
N SER A 420 -10.08 -6.06 -17.94
CA SER A 420 -11.19 -6.48 -17.08
C SER A 420 -11.35 -5.52 -15.90
N SER A 421 -12.49 -5.61 -15.23
CA SER A 421 -12.71 -5.03 -13.90
C SER A 421 -12.64 -6.13 -12.84
N ALA A 422 -12.81 -5.78 -11.57
CA ALA A 422 -12.97 -6.74 -10.48
C ALA A 422 -13.81 -6.13 -9.36
N PHE A 423 -15.13 -6.09 -9.54
CA PHE A 423 -16.09 -5.61 -8.54
C PHE A 423 -16.78 -6.76 -7.82
N ALA A 424 -16.63 -6.84 -6.51
CA ALA A 424 -17.45 -7.69 -5.67
C ALA A 424 -18.89 -7.17 -5.65
N ALA A 425 -19.87 -8.05 -5.82
CA ALA A 425 -21.29 -7.69 -5.83
C ALA A 425 -22.01 -8.23 -4.60
N VAL A 426 -22.66 -7.33 -3.86
CA VAL A 426 -23.63 -7.66 -2.80
C VAL A 426 -25.01 -7.28 -3.29
N ASP A 427 -25.99 -8.16 -3.09
CA ASP A 427 -27.35 -7.97 -3.60
C ASP A 427 -28.41 -8.11 -2.50
N HIS A 428 -29.32 -7.14 -2.43
CA HIS A 428 -30.50 -7.09 -1.58
C HIS A 428 -30.28 -7.38 -0.08
N ILE A 429 -29.19 -6.86 0.51
CA ILE A 429 -29.00 -6.90 1.96
C ILE A 429 -29.82 -5.81 2.66
N LYS A 430 -30.41 -6.13 3.82
CA LYS A 430 -31.21 -5.20 4.62
C LYS A 430 -30.49 -4.80 5.91
N LEU A 431 -30.19 -3.52 6.05
CA LEU A 431 -29.61 -2.92 7.25
C LEU A 431 -30.69 -2.25 8.10
N ALA A 432 -30.76 -2.62 9.37
CA ALA A 432 -31.53 -1.88 10.37
C ALA A 432 -30.86 -0.51 10.66
N PRO A 433 -31.54 0.42 11.34
CA PRO A 433 -30.93 1.66 11.86
C PRO A 433 -29.62 1.40 12.61
N GLY A 434 -28.57 2.16 12.29
CA GLY A 434 -27.25 2.03 12.91
C GLY A 434 -26.52 0.70 12.67
N LYS A 435 -26.97 -0.13 11.71
CA LYS A 435 -26.28 -1.37 11.31
C LYS A 435 -25.46 -1.18 10.03
N SER A 436 -24.46 -2.03 9.89
CA SER A 436 -23.48 -1.99 8.82
C SER A 436 -23.36 -3.34 8.12
N VAL A 437 -22.90 -3.31 6.87
CA VAL A 437 -22.37 -4.48 6.15
C VAL A 437 -20.88 -4.25 5.90
N THR A 438 -20.07 -5.29 6.07
CA THR A 438 -18.63 -5.24 5.75
C THR A 438 -18.27 -6.33 4.75
N ILE A 439 -17.45 -5.97 3.77
CA ILE A 439 -16.81 -6.92 2.87
C ILE A 439 -15.30 -6.73 2.91
N SER A 440 -14.55 -7.80 2.70
CA SER A 440 -13.10 -7.76 2.49
C SER A 440 -12.75 -8.37 1.14
N THR A 441 -12.19 -7.54 0.27
CA THR A 441 -11.72 -7.93 -1.06
C THR A 441 -10.20 -8.01 -1.07
N PHE A 442 -9.70 -9.19 -1.41
CA PHE A 442 -8.31 -9.59 -1.41
C PHE A 442 -7.84 -9.70 -2.87
N PHE A 443 -6.74 -9.01 -3.18
CA PHE A 443 -6.08 -9.05 -4.47
C PHE A 443 -4.68 -9.63 -4.31
N GLY A 444 -4.21 -10.45 -5.23
CA GLY A 444 -2.86 -11.00 -5.16
C GLY A 444 -2.43 -11.70 -6.44
N LYS A 445 -1.28 -12.37 -6.37
CA LYS A 445 -0.73 -13.23 -7.43
C LYS A 445 -0.64 -14.66 -6.91
N ALA A 446 -0.94 -15.64 -7.77
CA ALA A 446 -0.67 -17.04 -7.51
C ALA A 446 0.02 -17.69 -8.73
N ASN A 447 0.71 -18.80 -8.50
CA ASN A 447 1.50 -19.47 -9.53
C ASN A 447 0.63 -20.38 -10.42
N ASN A 448 -0.51 -20.82 -9.91
CA ASN A 448 -1.49 -21.64 -10.60
C ASN A 448 -2.92 -21.20 -10.21
N VAL A 449 -3.86 -21.37 -11.14
CA VAL A 449 -5.29 -21.17 -10.89
C VAL A 449 -5.82 -22.13 -9.79
N LEU A 450 -5.19 -23.29 -9.64
CA LEU A 450 -5.51 -24.29 -8.60
C LEU A 450 -5.05 -23.89 -7.18
N ASP A 451 -4.30 -22.81 -7.02
CA ASP A 451 -3.93 -22.27 -5.71
C ASP A 451 -5.11 -21.50 -5.07
N ILE A 452 -5.99 -20.91 -5.90
CA ILE A 452 -7.09 -20.03 -5.47
C ILE A 452 -8.09 -20.71 -4.53
N PRO A 453 -8.49 -22.00 -4.74
CA PRO A 453 -9.33 -22.73 -3.78
C PRO A 453 -8.66 -22.99 -2.41
N VAL A 454 -7.33 -22.95 -2.32
CA VAL A 454 -6.60 -23.06 -1.05
C VAL A 454 -6.64 -21.72 -0.32
N ILE A 455 -6.29 -20.64 -1.03
CA ILE A 455 -6.32 -19.26 -0.53
C ILE A 455 -7.73 -18.88 -0.07
N SER A 456 -8.77 -19.25 -0.82
CA SER A 456 -10.16 -18.93 -0.48
C SER A 456 -10.59 -19.53 0.86
N ARG A 457 -10.24 -20.80 1.13
CA ARG A 457 -10.49 -21.43 2.45
C ARG A 457 -9.77 -20.74 3.60
N ARG A 458 -8.64 -20.07 3.34
CA ARG A 458 -7.90 -19.31 4.36
C ARG A 458 -8.55 -17.96 4.65
N VAL A 459 -8.90 -17.18 3.63
CA VAL A 459 -9.53 -15.85 3.81
C VAL A 459 -10.99 -15.92 4.27
N LEU A 460 -11.67 -17.06 4.09
CA LEU A 460 -13.03 -17.32 4.59
C LEU A 460 -13.10 -17.62 6.10
N GLN A 461 -11.97 -17.69 6.81
CA GLN A 461 -11.99 -17.94 8.26
C GLN A 461 -12.67 -16.76 8.99
N LEU A 462 -13.58 -17.06 9.92
CA LEU A 462 -14.32 -16.04 10.67
C LEU A 462 -13.38 -15.05 11.35
N GLY A 463 -13.63 -13.75 11.16
CA GLY A 463 -12.81 -12.67 11.71
C GLY A 463 -11.41 -12.49 11.07
N PHE A 464 -11.04 -13.27 10.04
CA PHE A 464 -9.69 -13.27 9.46
C PHE A 464 -9.19 -11.87 9.08
N SER A 465 -9.97 -11.11 8.31
CA SER A 465 -9.58 -9.77 7.86
C SER A 465 -9.42 -8.79 9.03
N GLN A 466 -10.35 -8.80 9.99
CA GLN A 466 -10.29 -7.95 11.18
C GLN A 466 -9.05 -8.26 12.04
N TYR A 467 -8.75 -9.55 12.24
CA TYR A 467 -7.53 -9.98 12.93
C TYR A 467 -6.27 -9.53 12.19
N LYS A 468 -6.25 -9.62 10.86
CA LYS A 468 -5.10 -9.22 10.04
C LYS A 468 -4.86 -7.71 10.06
N VAL A 469 -5.89 -6.86 10.07
CA VAL A 469 -5.75 -5.41 10.33
C VAL A 469 -5.05 -5.15 11.67
N MET A 470 -5.40 -5.90 12.73
CA MET A 470 -4.73 -5.76 14.03
C MET A 470 -3.25 -6.19 13.96
N ARG A 471 -2.93 -7.28 13.25
CA ARG A 471 -1.54 -7.72 13.04
C ARG A 471 -0.71 -6.73 12.23
N THR A 472 -1.26 -6.12 11.19
CA THR A 472 -0.63 -5.07 10.37
C THR A 472 -0.12 -3.91 11.23
N ARG A 473 -0.93 -3.46 12.21
CA ARG A 473 -0.58 -2.39 13.16
C ARG A 473 0.49 -2.82 14.15
N GLU A 474 0.37 -4.05 14.66
CA GLU A 474 1.27 -4.59 15.68
C GLU A 474 2.69 -4.84 15.14
N ILE A 475 2.84 -5.29 13.89
CA ILE A 475 4.14 -5.47 13.25
C ILE A 475 4.92 -4.15 13.18
N ILE A 476 4.27 -3.03 12.85
CA ILE A 476 4.93 -1.71 12.87
C ILE A 476 5.41 -1.35 14.26
N LYS A 477 4.57 -1.54 15.28
CA LYS A 477 4.94 -1.25 16.68
C LYS A 477 6.17 -2.05 17.08
N GLN A 478 6.24 -3.32 16.71
CA GLN A 478 7.39 -4.18 16.98
C GLN A 478 8.68 -3.70 16.27
N ILE A 479 8.57 -3.22 15.02
CA ILE A 479 9.71 -2.62 14.29
C ILE A 479 10.16 -1.29 14.92
N THR A 480 9.22 -0.43 15.30
CA THR A 480 9.49 0.95 15.78
C THR A 480 9.70 1.07 17.28
N ALA A 481 9.47 0.01 18.07
CA ALA A 481 9.57 0.00 19.53
C ALA A 481 10.91 0.54 20.07
N VAL A 482 12.01 0.33 19.34
CA VAL A 482 13.36 0.80 19.73
C VAL A 482 13.51 2.33 19.76
N VAL A 483 12.58 3.07 19.17
CA VAL A 483 12.50 4.54 19.22
C VAL A 483 11.17 5.05 19.80
N GLU A 484 10.42 4.20 20.51
CA GLU A 484 9.19 4.64 21.16
C GLU A 484 9.48 5.78 22.14
N THR A 485 8.75 6.87 21.99
CA THR A 485 8.90 8.09 22.77
C THR A 485 7.53 8.56 23.26
N THR A 486 7.51 9.23 24.40
CA THR A 486 6.30 9.80 24.98
C THR A 486 6.63 11.17 25.53
N THR A 487 6.16 12.21 24.85
CA THR A 487 6.39 13.61 25.21
C THR A 487 5.06 14.34 25.39
N SER A 488 5.11 15.64 25.71
CA SER A 488 3.93 16.50 25.69
C SER A 488 3.47 16.87 24.27
N HIS A 489 4.08 16.33 23.21
CA HIS A 489 3.85 16.72 21.82
C HIS A 489 3.69 15.48 20.91
N PRO A 490 2.49 14.89 20.79
CA PRO A 490 2.29 13.63 20.07
C PRO A 490 2.75 13.61 18.60
N LEU A 491 2.73 14.77 17.92
CA LEU A 491 3.30 14.94 16.58
C LEU A 491 4.82 14.66 16.54
N TRP A 492 5.55 14.95 17.62
CA TRP A 492 6.98 14.66 17.72
C TRP A 492 7.22 13.16 17.89
N ASP A 493 6.47 12.53 18.79
CA ASP A 493 6.56 11.10 19.08
C ASP A 493 6.28 10.26 17.81
N GLY A 494 5.21 10.60 17.08
CA GLY A 494 4.89 9.99 15.79
C GLY A 494 5.91 10.30 14.68
N HIS A 495 6.49 11.52 14.66
CA HIS A 495 7.55 11.86 13.71
C HIS A 495 8.82 11.04 13.94
N VAL A 496 9.24 10.82 15.20
CA VAL A 496 10.38 9.97 15.54
C VAL A 496 10.16 8.53 15.07
N GLN A 497 8.98 7.96 15.32
CA GLN A 497 8.62 6.62 14.86
C GLN A 497 8.66 6.50 13.32
N GLN A 498 8.08 7.46 12.59
CA GLN A 498 8.08 7.45 11.13
C GLN A 498 9.50 7.63 10.56
N MET A 499 10.30 8.56 11.11
CA MET A 499 11.68 8.77 10.68
C MET A 499 12.56 7.53 10.90
N PHE A 500 12.34 6.78 11.98
CA PHE A 500 13.02 5.49 12.18
C PHE A 500 12.54 4.46 11.17
N LEU A 501 11.22 4.35 10.96
CA LEU A 501 10.63 3.43 9.99
C LEU A 501 11.20 3.67 8.58
N ASP A 502 11.20 4.90 8.07
CA ASP A 502 11.71 5.20 6.72
C ASP A 502 13.21 4.87 6.56
N ASN A 503 14.01 5.08 7.61
CA ASN A 503 15.41 4.68 7.64
C ASN A 503 15.57 3.15 7.64
N ALA A 504 14.77 2.44 8.46
CA ALA A 504 14.75 0.99 8.52
C ALA A 504 14.29 0.35 7.20
N LEU A 505 13.33 0.95 6.50
CA LEU A 505 12.84 0.48 5.21
C LEU A 505 13.84 0.71 4.06
N ARG A 506 14.80 1.63 4.24
CA ARG A 506 15.85 1.94 3.25
C ARG A 506 17.18 1.22 3.49
N GLY A 507 17.54 0.97 4.75
CA GLY A 507 18.80 0.32 5.14
C GLY A 507 18.65 -1.09 5.74
N GLY A 508 17.42 -1.49 6.03
CA GLY A 508 17.06 -2.76 6.67
C GLY A 508 17.28 -2.81 8.18
N VAL A 509 16.36 -3.45 8.88
CA VAL A 509 16.46 -3.86 10.28
C VAL A 509 17.44 -5.04 10.38
N PRO A 510 18.59 -4.88 11.06
CA PRO A 510 19.53 -5.99 11.25
C PRO A 510 18.92 -7.07 12.14
N SER A 511 18.88 -8.30 11.65
CA SER A 511 18.36 -9.47 12.36
C SER A 511 19.40 -10.58 12.34
N ILE A 512 19.62 -11.23 13.49
CA ILE A 512 20.60 -12.31 13.62
C ILE A 512 19.94 -13.64 13.27
N LEU A 513 20.53 -14.36 12.31
CA LEU A 513 20.12 -15.70 11.89
C LEU A 513 21.27 -16.69 12.14
N GLY A 514 20.95 -17.95 12.44
CA GLY A 514 21.94 -19.00 12.69
C GLY A 514 21.58 -19.90 13.87
N GLU A 515 22.57 -20.63 14.38
CA GLU A 515 22.43 -21.42 15.62
C GLU A 515 22.52 -20.51 16.86
N ILE A 516 21.36 -20.07 17.36
CA ILE A 516 21.27 -19.22 18.56
C ILE A 516 21.13 -20.12 19.81
N ASP A 517 22.26 -20.63 20.29
CA ASP A 517 22.38 -21.25 21.62
C ASP A 517 22.78 -20.21 22.70
N ASP A 518 22.93 -20.66 23.96
CA ASP A 518 23.24 -19.77 25.08
C ASP A 518 24.67 -19.19 25.05
N ASP A 519 25.60 -19.81 24.31
CA ASP A 519 26.96 -19.30 24.10
C ASP A 519 26.98 -18.27 22.96
N ALA A 520 26.24 -18.54 21.88
CA ALA A 520 26.01 -17.62 20.77
C ALA A 520 25.31 -16.32 21.21
N ARG A 521 24.43 -16.37 22.22
CA ARG A 521 23.80 -15.17 22.83
C ARG A 521 24.78 -14.24 23.56
N LEU A 522 25.96 -14.74 23.92
CA LEU A 522 27.02 -13.98 24.60
C LEU A 522 28.09 -13.45 23.64
N ARG A 523 27.95 -13.73 22.34
CA ARG A 523 28.91 -13.41 21.28
C ARG A 523 28.25 -12.57 20.18
N ASN A 524 29.07 -11.82 19.46
CA ASN A 524 28.62 -11.14 18.24
C ASN A 524 28.87 -12.01 16.98
N VAL A 525 28.43 -11.52 15.83
CA VAL A 525 28.52 -12.22 14.54
C VAL A 525 29.97 -12.36 14.02
N ASP A 526 30.90 -11.55 14.52
CA ASP A 526 32.33 -11.68 14.22
C ASP A 526 33.03 -12.72 15.12
N GLU A 527 32.43 -13.04 16.28
CA GLU A 527 32.94 -13.98 17.29
C GLU A 527 32.37 -15.40 17.17
N ASP A 528 31.15 -15.57 16.64
CA ASP A 528 30.56 -16.87 16.32
C ASP A 528 30.26 -16.99 14.81
N PRO A 529 31.03 -17.79 14.04
CA PRO A 529 30.85 -17.93 12.61
C PRO A 529 29.54 -18.63 12.22
N ARG A 530 28.79 -19.23 13.16
CA ARG A 530 27.46 -19.82 12.93
C ARG A 530 26.37 -18.77 12.84
N LEU A 531 26.59 -17.59 13.40
CA LEU A 531 25.67 -16.46 13.32
C LEU A 531 25.92 -15.65 12.03
N LYS A 532 24.87 -15.00 11.52
CA LYS A 532 24.91 -14.08 10.38
C LYS A 532 23.94 -12.93 10.61
N THR A 533 24.39 -11.70 10.36
CA THR A 533 23.49 -10.54 10.28
C THR A 533 22.81 -10.54 8.91
N TYR A 534 21.48 -10.48 8.90
CA TYR A 534 20.67 -10.30 7.71
C TYR A 534 19.79 -9.07 7.87
N HIS A 535 19.78 -8.19 6.87
CA HIS A 535 19.01 -6.94 6.92
C HIS A 535 17.63 -7.15 6.29
N LEU A 536 16.59 -7.07 7.12
CA LEU A 536 15.19 -7.27 6.74
C LEU A 536 14.50 -5.92 6.53
N PHE A 537 13.44 -5.91 5.75
CA PHE A 537 12.59 -4.76 5.35
C PHE A 537 13.21 -3.74 4.38
N SER A 538 14.39 -4.02 3.81
CA SER A 538 15.21 -3.10 3.01
C SER A 538 14.88 -3.06 1.52
N ARG A 539 14.63 -1.87 0.96
CA ARG A 539 14.46 -1.69 -0.50
C ARG A 539 14.91 -0.32 -1.02
N ILE A 540 14.99 -0.23 -2.35
CA ILE A 540 15.19 1.04 -3.08
C ILE A 540 13.90 1.87 -3.00
N HIS A 541 14.05 3.16 -2.73
CA HIS A 541 12.98 4.16 -2.54
C HIS A 541 12.51 4.73 -3.89
N GLY A 542 11.97 3.85 -4.74
CA GLY A 542 11.18 4.24 -5.91
C GLY A 542 9.71 4.35 -5.54
N ASP A 543 9.05 5.40 -6.03
CA ASP A 543 7.67 5.76 -5.70
C ASP A 543 7.05 6.56 -6.86
N LEU A 544 5.83 7.09 -6.70
CA LEU A 544 5.12 7.82 -7.77
C LEU A 544 5.81 9.15 -8.14
N GLU A 545 6.55 9.78 -7.23
CA GLU A 545 7.28 11.04 -7.44
C GLU A 545 8.74 10.81 -7.85
N ARG A 546 9.27 9.62 -7.58
CA ARG A 546 10.61 9.13 -7.96
C ARG A 546 10.49 7.96 -8.93
N ASP A 547 9.65 8.13 -9.94
CA ASP A 547 9.28 7.11 -10.94
C ASP A 547 10.47 6.55 -11.76
N TYR A 548 11.56 7.31 -11.81
CA TYR A 548 12.86 6.91 -12.37
C TYR A 548 13.62 5.86 -11.53
N ASN A 549 13.34 5.75 -10.22
CA ASN A 549 13.97 4.75 -9.35
C ASN A 549 13.21 3.42 -9.44
N GLY A 550 13.90 2.37 -9.89
CA GLY A 550 13.36 1.00 -9.86
C GLY A 550 13.38 0.43 -8.44
N PHE A 551 12.24 0.44 -7.75
CA PHE A 551 12.06 -0.31 -6.51
C PHE A 551 11.88 -1.81 -6.81
N VAL A 552 12.34 -2.66 -5.91
CA VAL A 552 12.12 -4.11 -5.93
C VAL A 552 11.84 -4.60 -4.50
N ILE A 553 10.72 -5.30 -4.31
CA ILE A 553 10.21 -5.80 -3.03
C ILE A 553 9.77 -7.25 -3.26
N LYS A 554 10.70 -8.20 -3.09
CA LYS A 554 10.53 -9.59 -3.56
C LYS A 554 9.35 -10.28 -2.85
N PRO A 555 8.46 -11.02 -3.55
CA PRO A 555 7.31 -11.68 -2.95
C PRO A 555 7.68 -13.02 -2.27
N THR A 556 8.67 -13.02 -1.37
CA THR A 556 9.11 -14.20 -0.60
C THR A 556 9.20 -13.89 0.89
N PHE A 557 9.36 -14.91 1.73
CA PHE A 557 9.67 -14.71 3.15
C PHE A 557 11.05 -14.06 3.30
N PHE A 558 11.24 -13.31 4.39
CA PHE A 558 12.51 -12.66 4.74
C PHE A 558 13.15 -11.78 3.62
N SER A 559 12.36 -11.29 2.66
CA SER A 559 12.88 -10.55 1.49
C SER A 559 12.20 -9.22 1.20
N GLU A 560 11.17 -8.90 2.00
CA GLU A 560 11.10 -7.56 2.58
C GLU A 560 12.38 -7.36 3.38
#